data_AF-A0A423FJQ5-F1
#
_entry.id   AF-A0A423FJQ5-F1
#
_cell.length_a   1.000
_cell.length_b   1.000
_cell.length_c   1.000
_cell.angle_alpha   90.00
_cell.angle_beta   90.00
_cell.angle_gamma   90.00
#
_symmetry.space_group_name_H-M   'P 1'
#
loop_
_entity.id
_entity.type
_entity.pdbx_description
1 polymer ?
#
loop_
_entity_poly.entity_id
_entity_poly.type
_entity_poly.pdbx_seq_one_letter_code
_entity_poly.pdbx_strand_id
1 'polypeptide(L)'
;MGFICSTVVFADVTVQQALTAGCYDNQEMRDIIATAKASKPIGSRTLEKENELTSTYGGKITDSRVTAPATWVYRAYENADTNNWHVQKLKAGVIYSKAQNDLDKYVKGGGTPQEYWAIDGPDLHALGFNGATFTTMRLLALQSSDTPKSQFVSFALDYATTGTFGNAVYALQVNPNSPILGLVNCKTPGGEVQFQILGGTTFSTLYRKVRTEKDWKKYNRDTDQWVTVPKGTVPEN
;
A
#
# COMPACT_ATOMS: atom_id res chain seq x y z
N MET A 1 5.58 -30.62 -25.84
CA MET A 1 6.06 -29.22 -25.75
C MET A 1 5.84 -28.76 -24.31
N GLY A 2 6.91 -28.74 -23.51
CA GLY A 2 6.83 -28.37 -22.10
C GLY A 2 6.74 -26.85 -21.94
N PHE A 3 5.72 -26.39 -21.22
CA PHE A 3 5.61 -25.00 -20.78
C PHE A 3 6.69 -24.74 -19.72
N ILE A 4 7.71 -23.97 -20.09
CA ILE A 4 8.62 -23.36 -19.10
C ILE A 4 7.87 -22.14 -18.54
N CYS A 5 7.16 -22.33 -17.43
CA CYS A 5 6.80 -21.21 -16.57
C CYS A 5 8.11 -20.65 -16.01
N SER A 6 8.68 -19.65 -16.67
CA SER A 6 9.75 -18.83 -16.12
C SER A 6 9.19 -18.06 -14.92
N THR A 7 9.15 -18.70 -13.76
CA THR A 7 9.03 -17.99 -12.49
C THR A 7 10.32 -17.22 -12.32
N VAL A 8 10.31 -15.95 -12.74
CA VAL A 8 11.39 -15.03 -12.38
C VAL A 8 11.41 -14.99 -10.85
N VAL A 9 12.36 -15.72 -10.26
CA VAL A 9 12.62 -15.67 -8.83
C VAL A 9 13.38 -14.37 -8.63
N PHE A 10 12.66 -13.31 -8.28
CA PHE A 10 13.31 -12.11 -7.77
C PHE A 10 14.10 -12.50 -6.53
N ALA A 11 15.33 -12.01 -6.39
CA ALA A 11 16.05 -12.15 -5.14
C ALA A 11 15.21 -11.54 -4.01
N ASP A 12 15.09 -12.25 -2.90
CA ASP A 12 14.36 -11.75 -1.72
C ASP A 12 15.12 -10.53 -1.16
N VAL A 13 14.46 -9.37 -1.24
CA VAL A 13 14.91 -8.12 -0.63
C VAL A 13 14.09 -7.91 0.62
N THR A 14 14.76 -7.95 1.77
CA THR A 14 14.17 -7.63 3.08
C THR A 14 13.99 -6.12 3.24
N VAL A 15 13.17 -5.75 4.23
CA VAL A 15 13.00 -4.36 4.66
C VAL A 15 14.34 -3.71 4.99
N GLN A 16 15.19 -4.40 5.76
CA GLN A 16 16.48 -3.87 6.16
C GLN A 16 17.41 -3.67 4.96
N GLN A 17 17.40 -4.58 3.99
CA GLN A 17 18.17 -4.42 2.76
C GLN A 17 17.69 -3.22 1.93
N ALA A 18 16.37 -3.02 1.82
CA ALA A 18 15.83 -1.83 1.12
C ALA A 18 16.17 -0.52 1.85
N LEU A 19 16.16 -0.53 3.19
CA LEU A 19 16.61 0.62 3.99
C LEU A 19 18.10 0.91 3.80
N THR A 20 18.93 -0.13 3.76
CA THR A 20 20.38 -0.02 3.56
C THR A 20 20.74 0.43 2.15
N ALA A 21 19.97 0.02 1.13
CA ALA A 21 20.16 0.49 -0.25
C ALA A 21 19.93 2.01 -0.37
N GLY A 22 18.99 2.55 0.43
CA GLY A 22 18.74 3.97 0.53
C GLY A 22 17.52 4.41 -0.27
N CYS A 23 17.49 5.70 -0.62
CA CYS A 23 16.39 6.34 -1.31
C CYS A 23 16.87 7.06 -2.55
N TYR A 24 15.95 7.25 -3.49
CA TYR A 24 16.17 8.12 -4.63
C TYR A 24 16.54 9.54 -4.18
N ASP A 25 17.58 10.09 -4.79
CA ASP A 25 17.96 11.48 -4.59
C ASP A 25 17.00 12.45 -5.28
N ASN A 26 17.23 13.75 -5.10
CA ASN A 26 16.37 14.79 -5.66
C ASN A 26 16.33 14.79 -7.19
N GLN A 27 17.46 14.50 -7.83
CA GLN A 27 17.55 14.48 -9.28
C GLN A 27 16.87 13.24 -9.84
N GLU A 28 17.15 12.07 -9.29
CA GLU A 28 16.49 10.81 -9.67
C GLU A 28 14.97 10.91 -9.52
N MET A 29 14.49 11.50 -8.42
CA MET A 29 13.06 11.73 -8.24
C MET A 29 12.46 12.69 -9.26
N ARG A 30 13.18 13.76 -9.63
CA ARG A 30 12.72 14.66 -10.70
C ARG A 30 12.62 13.93 -12.03
N ASP A 31 13.58 13.08 -12.36
CA ASP A 31 13.60 12.30 -13.60
C ASP A 31 12.48 11.24 -13.62
N ILE A 32 12.21 10.60 -12.49
CA ILE A 32 11.07 9.70 -12.31
C ILE A 32 9.75 10.43 -12.52
N ILE A 33 9.56 11.60 -11.90
CA ILE A 33 8.34 12.40 -12.04
C ILE A 33 8.17 12.86 -13.50
N ALA A 34 9.25 13.31 -14.16
CA ALA A 34 9.21 13.70 -15.57
C ALA A 34 8.82 12.52 -16.48
N THR A 35 9.37 11.33 -16.22
CA THR A 35 9.04 10.10 -16.94
C THR A 35 7.59 9.69 -16.74
N ALA A 36 7.07 9.80 -15.51
CA ALA A 36 5.67 9.57 -15.20
C ALA A 36 4.77 10.54 -15.97
N LYS A 37 5.06 11.84 -15.95
CA LYS A 37 4.28 12.88 -16.67
C LYS A 37 4.19 12.66 -18.17
N ALA A 38 5.26 12.14 -18.77
CA ALA A 38 5.31 11.78 -20.19
C ALA A 38 4.48 10.52 -20.51
N SER A 39 4.19 9.69 -19.50
CA SER A 39 3.35 8.51 -19.63
C SER A 39 1.89 8.95 -19.61
N LYS A 40 1.13 8.65 -20.67
CA LYS A 40 -0.30 8.99 -20.77
C LYS A 40 -1.15 7.72 -20.79
N PRO A 41 -2.39 7.76 -20.27
CA PRO A 41 -3.09 8.93 -19.71
C PRO A 41 -2.86 9.16 -18.20
N ILE A 42 -2.87 10.43 -17.76
CA ILE A 42 -2.88 10.86 -16.34
C ILE A 42 -4.10 11.77 -16.14
N GLY A 43 -4.78 11.64 -15.00
CA GLY A 43 -5.96 12.43 -14.66
C GLY A 43 -5.62 13.90 -14.39
N SER A 44 -6.55 14.81 -14.66
CA SER A 44 -6.31 16.26 -14.54
C SER A 44 -5.88 16.70 -13.14
N ARG A 45 -6.54 16.19 -12.08
CA ARG A 45 -6.21 16.50 -10.68
C ARG A 45 -4.86 15.94 -10.27
N THR A 46 -4.55 14.74 -10.74
CA THR A 46 -3.25 14.11 -10.47
C THR A 46 -2.13 14.89 -11.13
N LEU A 47 -2.31 15.31 -12.39
CA LEU A 47 -1.32 16.11 -13.09
C LEU A 47 -1.03 17.44 -12.38
N GLU A 48 -2.06 18.11 -11.85
CA GLU A 48 -1.90 19.32 -11.02
C GLU A 48 -1.00 19.04 -9.82
N LYS A 49 -1.26 17.96 -9.08
CA LYS A 49 -0.46 17.56 -7.91
C LYS A 49 0.95 17.09 -8.25
N GLU A 50 1.14 16.41 -9.37
CA GLU A 50 2.47 16.06 -9.85
C GLU A 50 3.32 17.29 -10.24
N ASN A 51 2.69 18.40 -10.64
CA ASN A 51 3.40 19.66 -10.89
C ASN A 51 3.87 20.34 -9.60
N GLU A 52 3.10 20.22 -8.52
CA GLU A 52 3.49 20.71 -7.19
C GLU A 52 4.66 19.89 -6.60
N LEU A 53 4.79 18.60 -6.94
CA LEU A 53 5.85 17.73 -6.42
C LEU A 53 7.27 18.24 -6.70
N THR A 54 7.49 18.85 -7.87
CA THR A 54 8.84 19.27 -8.31
C THR A 54 9.37 20.53 -7.63
N SER A 55 8.51 21.34 -7.01
CA SER A 55 8.89 22.62 -6.38
C SER A 55 9.20 22.53 -4.88
N THR A 56 8.77 21.46 -4.20
CA THR A 56 8.62 21.50 -2.73
C THR A 56 9.22 20.27 -2.04
N TYR A 57 9.78 19.30 -2.77
CA TYR A 57 10.10 18.00 -2.21
C TYR A 57 11.40 17.39 -2.74
N GLY A 58 12.12 16.68 -1.86
CA GLY A 58 13.45 16.13 -2.15
C GLY A 58 13.68 14.69 -1.66
N GLY A 59 13.01 13.70 -2.27
CA GLY A 59 13.29 12.26 -2.11
C GLY A 59 12.93 11.61 -0.75
N LYS A 60 11.92 10.73 -0.72
CA LYS A 60 11.43 10.04 0.51
C LYS A 60 10.89 8.62 0.29
N ILE A 61 11.41 7.94 -0.72
CA ILE A 61 10.97 6.60 -1.14
C ILE A 61 12.22 5.76 -1.40
N THR A 62 12.25 4.51 -0.94
CA THR A 62 13.42 3.64 -1.17
C THR A 62 13.66 3.40 -2.67
N ASP A 63 14.92 3.23 -3.07
CA ASP A 63 15.24 2.88 -4.46
C ASP A 63 14.93 1.40 -4.78
N SER A 64 14.82 0.61 -3.71
CA SER A 64 14.67 -0.84 -3.74
C SER A 64 13.27 -1.27 -3.31
N ARG A 65 12.70 -2.24 -4.04
CA ARG A 65 11.42 -2.88 -3.69
C ARG A 65 11.67 -3.99 -2.68
N VAL A 66 10.91 -4.01 -1.59
CA VAL A 66 10.91 -5.16 -0.68
C VAL A 66 10.16 -6.30 -1.37
N THR A 67 10.81 -7.43 -1.54
CA THR A 67 10.24 -8.61 -2.22
C THR A 67 10.13 -9.82 -1.30
N ALA A 68 10.65 -9.74 -0.07
CA ALA A 68 10.63 -10.85 0.87
C ALA A 68 9.19 -11.32 1.18
N PRO A 69 8.83 -12.59 0.90
CA PRO A 69 7.46 -13.11 1.01
C PRO A 69 6.94 -13.21 2.45
N ALA A 70 7.83 -13.13 3.44
CA ALA A 70 7.49 -13.23 4.86
C ALA A 70 7.27 -11.88 5.55
N THR A 71 7.33 -10.75 4.82
CA THR A 71 7.23 -9.42 5.42
C THR A 71 5.84 -9.19 6.01
N TRP A 72 5.83 -8.97 7.32
CA TRP A 72 4.64 -8.59 8.07
C TRP A 72 4.37 -7.10 7.94
N VAL A 73 3.08 -6.76 7.83
CA VAL A 73 2.62 -5.38 7.82
C VAL A 73 1.38 -5.23 8.70
N TYR A 74 1.22 -4.05 9.31
CA TYR A 74 0.21 -3.78 10.32
C TYR A 74 -0.62 -2.56 9.97
N ARG A 75 -1.92 -2.58 10.25
CA ARG A 75 -2.77 -1.40 10.10
C ARG A 75 -3.86 -1.38 11.16
N ALA A 76 -3.94 -0.26 11.86
CA ALA A 76 -5.01 -0.02 12.82
C ALA A 76 -6.25 0.55 12.13
N TYR A 77 -7.42 0.18 12.64
CA TYR A 77 -8.71 0.74 12.24
C TYR A 77 -9.52 1.12 13.47
N GLU A 78 -10.32 2.18 13.35
CA GLU A 78 -11.18 2.69 14.43
C GLU A 78 -12.20 1.67 14.92
N ASN A 79 -12.72 0.84 14.00
CA ASN A 79 -13.74 -0.16 14.29
C ASN A 79 -13.27 -1.55 13.85
N ALA A 80 -13.28 -2.50 14.79
CA ALA A 80 -12.98 -3.91 14.59
C ALA A 80 -14.05 -4.69 13.80
N ASP A 81 -15.13 -4.02 13.40
CA ASP A 81 -16.44 -4.64 13.15
C ASP A 81 -16.87 -4.66 11.67
N THR A 82 -17.94 -5.42 11.41
CA THR A 82 -18.43 -5.84 10.08
C THR A 82 -18.91 -4.70 9.17
N ASN A 83 -19.26 -3.52 9.67
CA ASN A 83 -19.78 -2.45 8.79
C ASN A 83 -18.69 -1.53 8.22
N ASN A 84 -17.42 -1.74 8.58
CA ASN A 84 -16.31 -1.03 7.96
C ASN A 84 -15.96 -1.67 6.60
N TRP A 85 -16.15 -0.91 5.52
CA TRP A 85 -15.88 -1.36 4.15
C TRP A 85 -14.43 -1.83 3.93
N HIS A 86 -13.45 -1.21 4.60
CA HIS A 86 -12.07 -1.67 4.55
C HIS A 86 -11.93 -3.05 5.20
N VAL A 87 -12.52 -3.24 6.39
CA VAL A 87 -12.45 -4.51 7.12
C VAL A 87 -13.12 -5.63 6.32
N GLN A 88 -14.26 -5.35 5.68
CA GLN A 88 -14.94 -6.35 4.83
C GLN A 88 -14.07 -6.79 3.65
N LYS A 89 -13.36 -5.86 3.02
CA LYS A 89 -12.43 -6.20 1.92
C LYS A 89 -11.21 -6.96 2.43
N LEU A 90 -10.69 -6.64 3.63
CA LEU A 90 -9.64 -7.43 4.27
C LEU A 90 -10.12 -8.86 4.56
N LYS A 91 -11.33 -9.04 5.09
CA LYS A 91 -11.94 -10.37 5.29
C LYS A 91 -12.03 -11.13 3.96
N ALA A 92 -12.36 -10.45 2.86
CA ALA A 92 -12.33 -11.03 1.51
C ALA A 92 -10.92 -11.29 0.95
N GLY A 93 -9.85 -10.92 1.66
CA GLY A 93 -8.46 -11.14 1.25
C GLY A 93 -7.93 -10.12 0.25
N VAL A 94 -8.48 -8.90 0.25
CA VAL A 94 -8.11 -7.82 -0.65
C VAL A 94 -7.79 -6.55 0.14
N ILE A 95 -6.63 -5.94 -0.14
CA ILE A 95 -6.31 -4.59 0.33
C ILE A 95 -7.08 -3.62 -0.54
N TYR A 96 -7.90 -2.76 0.06
CA TYR A 96 -8.83 -1.92 -0.70
C TYR A 96 -8.64 -0.44 -0.37
N SER A 97 -8.36 0.35 -1.40
CA SER A 97 -7.85 1.72 -1.30
C SER A 97 -8.96 2.78 -1.28
N LYS A 98 -8.58 4.01 -0.92
CA LYS A 98 -9.50 5.16 -0.95
C LYS A 98 -10.01 5.42 -2.37
N ALA A 99 -9.13 5.32 -3.38
CA ALA A 99 -9.51 5.49 -4.78
C ALA A 99 -10.52 4.44 -5.25
N GLN A 100 -10.36 3.17 -4.85
CA GLN A 100 -11.33 2.13 -5.22
C GLN A 100 -12.71 2.37 -4.59
N ASN A 101 -12.75 2.80 -3.33
CA ASN A 101 -14.02 3.17 -2.67
C ASN A 101 -14.67 4.39 -3.31
N ASP A 102 -13.88 5.36 -3.74
CA ASP A 102 -14.36 6.56 -4.40
C ASP A 102 -14.87 6.25 -5.82
N LEU A 103 -14.16 5.42 -6.57
CA LEU A 103 -14.61 4.87 -7.86
C LEU A 103 -15.93 4.11 -7.73
N ASP A 104 -16.05 3.19 -6.75
CA ASP A 104 -17.29 2.43 -6.54
C ASP A 104 -18.48 3.35 -6.23
N LYS A 105 -18.27 4.42 -5.47
CA LYS A 105 -19.30 5.45 -5.21
C LYS A 105 -19.64 6.25 -6.46
N TYR A 106 -18.63 6.64 -7.24
CA TYR A 106 -18.81 7.39 -8.48
C TYR A 106 -19.65 6.59 -9.49
N VAL A 107 -19.34 5.32 -9.68
CA VAL A 107 -20.09 4.41 -10.56
C VAL A 107 -21.50 4.18 -10.05
N LYS A 108 -21.69 3.99 -8.73
CA LYS A 108 -23.03 3.87 -8.13
C LYS A 108 -23.87 5.13 -8.34
N GLY A 109 -23.24 6.30 -8.45
CA GLY A 109 -23.88 7.58 -8.77
C GLY A 109 -24.22 7.77 -10.26
N GLY A 110 -23.91 6.81 -11.13
CA GLY A 110 -24.20 6.85 -12.57
C GLY A 110 -23.04 7.29 -13.47
N GLY A 111 -21.85 7.55 -12.91
CA GLY A 111 -20.65 7.84 -13.69
C GLY A 111 -19.96 6.58 -14.23
N THR A 112 -18.97 6.74 -15.09
CA THR A 112 -18.15 5.65 -15.64
C THR A 112 -16.73 5.61 -15.07
N PRO A 113 -16.07 4.44 -15.01
CA PRO A 113 -14.66 4.37 -14.61
C PRO A 113 -13.74 5.24 -15.48
N GLN A 114 -14.05 5.36 -16.78
CA GLN A 114 -13.27 6.17 -17.72
C GLN A 114 -13.31 7.66 -17.34
N GLU A 115 -14.49 8.18 -16.99
CA GLU A 115 -14.65 9.56 -16.54
C GLU A 115 -13.94 9.79 -15.19
N TYR A 116 -14.05 8.84 -14.26
CA TYR A 116 -13.36 8.90 -12.98
C TYR A 116 -11.84 9.05 -13.17
N TRP A 117 -11.23 8.16 -13.96
CA TRP A 117 -9.79 8.14 -14.17
C TRP A 117 -9.28 9.27 -15.06
N ALA A 118 -10.13 9.88 -15.90
CA ALA A 118 -9.80 11.13 -16.58
C ALA A 118 -9.60 12.30 -15.60
N ILE A 119 -10.15 12.21 -14.38
CA ILE A 119 -10.05 13.23 -13.33
C ILE A 119 -8.97 12.85 -12.30
N ASP A 120 -9.10 11.68 -11.67
CA ASP A 120 -8.29 11.24 -10.53
C ASP A 120 -7.15 10.26 -10.91
N GLY A 121 -7.08 9.80 -12.16
CA GLY A 121 -6.16 8.76 -12.62
C GLY A 121 -4.69 9.13 -12.55
N PRO A 122 -3.77 8.21 -12.89
CA PRO A 122 -3.97 7.04 -13.76
C PRO A 122 -4.65 5.84 -13.08
N ASP A 123 -5.31 4.97 -13.84
CA ASP A 123 -5.75 3.64 -13.35
C ASP A 123 -4.56 2.69 -13.27
N LEU A 124 -3.94 2.55 -12.09
CA LEU A 124 -2.76 1.70 -11.93
C LEU A 124 -3.03 0.20 -12.10
N HIS A 125 -4.29 -0.22 -12.24
CA HIS A 125 -4.65 -1.59 -12.60
C HIS A 125 -4.65 -1.85 -14.10
N ALA A 126 -4.66 -0.79 -14.93
CA ALA A 126 -4.56 -0.93 -16.37
C ALA A 126 -3.13 -1.31 -16.81
N LEU A 127 -3.02 -2.04 -17.93
CA LEU A 127 -1.74 -2.39 -18.52
C LEU A 127 -1.01 -1.14 -19.06
N GLY A 128 0.32 -1.18 -19.05
CA GLY A 128 1.16 -0.18 -19.73
C GLY A 128 1.78 0.90 -18.86
N PHE A 129 1.52 0.92 -17.54
CA PHE A 129 2.20 1.85 -16.64
C PHE A 129 3.59 1.36 -16.25
N ASN A 130 4.58 2.25 -16.41
CA ASN A 130 5.97 1.98 -16.03
C ASN A 130 6.20 2.16 -14.52
N GLY A 131 7.36 1.68 -14.04
CA GLY A 131 7.76 1.83 -12.64
C GLY A 131 7.75 3.29 -12.15
N ALA A 132 8.05 4.25 -13.03
CA ALA A 132 8.06 5.67 -12.68
C ALA A 132 6.67 6.18 -12.30
N THR A 133 5.62 5.81 -13.04
CA THR A 133 4.24 6.16 -12.72
C THR A 133 3.84 5.64 -11.34
N PHE A 134 4.14 4.37 -11.07
CA PHE A 134 3.87 3.79 -9.75
C PHE A 134 4.62 4.51 -8.61
N THR A 135 5.88 4.88 -8.82
CA THR A 135 6.68 5.60 -7.82
C THR A 135 6.13 7.00 -7.57
N THR A 136 5.78 7.75 -8.62
CA THR A 136 5.17 9.09 -8.50
C THR A 136 3.83 9.03 -7.77
N MET A 137 2.96 8.06 -8.08
CA MET A 137 1.68 7.92 -7.39
C MET A 137 1.83 7.53 -5.91
N ARG A 138 2.86 6.77 -5.54
CA ARG A 138 3.18 6.52 -4.12
C ARG A 138 3.67 7.78 -3.43
N LEU A 139 4.45 8.60 -4.13
CA LEU A 139 4.92 9.87 -3.58
C LEU A 139 3.75 10.81 -3.25
N LEU A 140 2.78 10.90 -4.15
CA LEU A 140 1.53 11.62 -3.90
C LEU A 140 0.79 11.05 -2.68
N ALA A 141 0.62 9.73 -2.61
CA ALA A 141 -0.06 9.07 -1.49
C ALA A 141 0.59 9.35 -0.12
N LEU A 142 1.93 9.47 -0.08
CA LEU A 142 2.66 9.82 1.14
C LEU A 142 2.49 11.28 1.57
N GLN A 143 2.23 12.19 0.62
CA GLN A 143 1.96 13.59 0.93
C GLN A 143 0.50 13.81 1.34
N SER A 144 -0.41 13.23 0.57
CA SER A 144 -1.85 13.29 0.82
C SER A 144 -2.52 12.05 0.28
N SER A 145 -3.37 11.44 1.10
CA SER A 145 -4.19 10.31 0.66
C SER A 145 -5.53 10.72 0.04
N ASP A 146 -5.84 12.01 0.00
CA ASP A 146 -7.16 12.52 -0.35
C ASP A 146 -7.26 13.23 -1.69
N THR A 147 -6.14 13.75 -2.22
CA THR A 147 -6.11 14.51 -3.48
C THR A 147 -4.79 14.25 -4.24
N PRO A 148 -4.80 13.51 -5.36
CA PRO A 148 -5.89 12.62 -5.78
C PRO A 148 -6.15 11.53 -4.73
N LYS A 149 -7.31 10.87 -4.77
CA LYS A 149 -7.58 9.77 -3.85
C LYS A 149 -6.50 8.70 -3.99
N SER A 150 -5.90 8.32 -2.86
CA SER A 150 -4.79 7.38 -2.89
C SER A 150 -5.26 6.02 -3.41
N GLN A 151 -4.54 5.53 -4.41
CA GLN A 151 -4.63 4.16 -4.91
C GLN A 151 -3.83 3.17 -4.04
N PHE A 152 -3.01 3.69 -3.12
CA PHE A 152 -2.22 2.92 -2.16
C PHE A 152 -2.83 2.96 -0.76
N VAL A 153 -2.52 1.93 0.03
CA VAL A 153 -2.91 1.78 1.42
C VAL A 153 -1.63 1.68 2.26
N SER A 154 -1.46 2.63 3.18
CA SER A 154 -0.36 2.64 4.15
C SER A 154 -0.47 1.49 5.15
N PHE A 155 0.58 0.70 5.34
CA PHE A 155 0.70 -0.21 6.48
C PHE A 155 1.99 0.06 7.24
N ALA A 156 1.94 0.04 8.56
CA ALA A 156 3.12 0.09 9.41
C ALA A 156 3.96 -1.19 9.26
N LEU A 157 5.27 -1.05 9.44
CA LEU A 157 6.22 -2.17 9.42
C LEU A 157 6.22 -3.01 10.69
N ASP A 158 5.86 -2.40 11.80
CA ASP A 158 5.86 -3.00 13.11
C ASP A 158 4.57 -2.65 13.86
N TYR A 159 4.28 -3.45 14.88
CA TYR A 159 3.07 -3.30 15.66
C TYR A 159 3.07 -1.99 16.47
N ALA A 160 4.22 -1.58 17.02
CA ALA A 160 4.32 -0.40 17.88
C ALA A 160 4.01 0.91 17.12
N THR A 161 4.42 0.99 15.85
CA THR A 161 4.18 2.13 14.95
C THR A 161 2.68 2.34 14.67
N THR A 162 1.84 1.32 14.82
CA THR A 162 0.37 1.51 14.77
C THR A 162 -0.17 2.36 15.91
N GLY A 163 0.66 2.69 16.91
CA GLY A 163 0.38 3.61 18.00
C GLY A 163 -0.81 3.16 18.84
N THR A 164 -1.59 4.13 19.30
CA THR A 164 -2.86 3.93 20.02
C THR A 164 -4.09 4.15 19.14
N PHE A 165 -3.87 4.45 17.84
CA PHE A 165 -4.97 4.70 16.92
C PHE A 165 -5.85 3.44 16.76
N GLY A 166 -7.16 3.66 16.75
CA GLY A 166 -8.18 2.64 16.57
C GLY A 166 -8.26 1.55 17.65
N ASN A 167 -9.34 0.77 17.62
CA ASN A 167 -9.59 -0.27 18.61
C ASN A 167 -9.07 -1.66 18.20
N ALA A 168 -8.73 -1.86 16.93
CA ALA A 168 -8.18 -3.11 16.42
C ALA A 168 -7.01 -2.87 15.46
N VAL A 169 -6.01 -3.74 15.58
CA VAL A 169 -4.88 -3.82 14.67
C VAL A 169 -5.02 -5.07 13.83
N TYR A 170 -4.84 -4.93 12.52
CA TYR A 170 -4.81 -6.03 11.58
C TYR A 170 -3.39 -6.26 11.12
N ALA A 171 -3.00 -7.53 10.99
CA ALA A 171 -1.70 -7.93 10.47
C ALA A 171 -1.88 -8.93 9.33
N LEU A 172 -1.01 -8.83 8.32
CA LEU A 172 -0.96 -9.74 7.19
C LEU A 172 0.47 -9.84 6.66
N GLN A 173 0.75 -10.91 5.92
CA GLN A 173 1.97 -11.03 5.14
C GLN A 173 1.68 -10.65 3.70
N VAL A 174 2.50 -9.77 3.15
CA VAL A 174 2.34 -9.29 1.77
C VAL A 174 3.03 -10.24 0.79
N ASN A 175 2.37 -10.53 -0.33
CA ASN A 175 2.95 -11.33 -1.41
C ASN A 175 4.16 -10.62 -2.06
N PRO A 176 5.13 -11.38 -2.61
CA PRO A 176 6.25 -10.82 -3.37
C PRO A 176 5.69 -10.07 -4.59
N ASN A 177 6.16 -8.83 -4.79
CA ASN A 177 5.69 -7.75 -5.69
C ASN A 177 4.98 -6.58 -4.98
N SER A 178 4.89 -6.60 -3.65
CA SER A 178 4.39 -5.45 -2.89
C SER A 178 5.50 -4.38 -2.74
N PRO A 179 5.24 -3.12 -3.13
CA PRO A 179 6.27 -2.16 -3.49
C PRO A 179 6.87 -1.36 -2.32
N ILE A 180 8.10 -0.87 -2.57
CA ILE A 180 8.85 0.26 -2.00
C ILE A 180 8.33 0.90 -0.68
N LEU A 181 9.22 1.00 0.32
CA LEU A 181 8.94 1.65 1.59
C LEU A 181 8.75 3.17 1.40
N GLY A 182 7.64 3.69 1.91
CA GLY A 182 7.49 5.12 2.15
C GLY A 182 8.18 5.50 3.45
N LEU A 183 9.22 6.31 3.36
CA LEU A 183 10.02 6.72 4.51
C LEU A 183 9.90 8.21 4.74
N VAL A 184 9.48 8.63 5.93
CA VAL A 184 9.73 10.02 6.32
C VAL A 184 11.23 10.17 6.56
N ASN A 185 11.93 10.80 5.60
CA ASN A 185 13.35 11.23 5.64
C ASN A 185 14.42 10.13 5.52
N CYS A 186 14.11 8.94 4.99
CA CYS A 186 15.11 7.89 4.71
C CYS A 186 16.01 7.55 5.90
N LYS A 187 15.50 7.76 7.12
CA LYS A 187 16.18 7.54 8.39
C LYS A 187 15.14 7.00 9.37
N THR A 188 15.53 5.99 10.14
CA THR A 188 14.95 5.72 11.46
C THR A 188 15.97 6.20 12.48
N PRO A 189 15.64 7.24 13.27
CA PRO A 189 14.86 7.00 14.49
C PRO A 189 13.75 8.04 14.73
N GLY A 190 12.53 7.55 14.99
CA GLY A 190 11.36 8.36 15.39
C GLY A 190 10.41 8.78 14.27
N GLY A 191 10.68 8.39 13.01
CA GLY A 191 9.77 8.59 11.87
C GLY A 191 8.91 7.35 11.59
N GLU A 192 7.66 7.55 11.19
CA GLU A 192 6.75 6.48 10.78
C GLU A 192 7.23 5.86 9.45
N VAL A 193 7.55 4.56 9.46
CA VAL A 193 7.83 3.82 8.23
C VAL A 193 6.57 3.11 7.78
N GLN A 194 6.11 3.41 6.56
CA GLN A 194 4.89 2.84 6.00
C GLN A 194 5.15 2.15 4.66
N PHE A 195 4.62 0.95 4.50
CA PHE A 195 4.44 0.31 3.20
C PHE A 195 3.28 0.94 2.44
N GLN A 196 3.51 1.30 1.18
CA GLN A 196 2.48 1.81 0.27
C GLN A 196 2.00 0.70 -0.66
N ILE A 197 1.06 -0.12 -0.20
CA ILE A 197 0.57 -1.28 -0.95
C ILE A 197 -0.55 -0.86 -1.88
N LEU A 198 -0.49 -1.26 -3.15
CA LEU A 198 -1.54 -0.93 -4.11
C LEU A 198 -2.87 -1.57 -3.67
N GLY A 199 -3.96 -0.82 -3.77
CA GLY A 199 -5.31 -1.38 -3.67
C GLY A 199 -5.51 -2.54 -4.65
N GLY A 200 -6.47 -3.42 -4.40
CA GLY A 200 -6.66 -4.65 -5.16
C GLY A 200 -5.62 -5.75 -4.89
N THR A 201 -4.54 -5.47 -4.15
CA THR A 201 -3.54 -6.51 -3.80
C THR A 201 -4.19 -7.59 -2.93
N THR A 202 -4.08 -8.85 -3.36
CA THR A 202 -4.63 -10.00 -2.65
C THR A 202 -3.64 -10.59 -1.64
N PHE A 203 -4.14 -11.14 -0.55
CA PHE A 203 -3.33 -11.78 0.48
C PHE A 203 -4.06 -12.99 1.10
N SER A 204 -3.28 -13.95 1.61
CA SER A 204 -3.79 -15.25 2.03
C SER A 204 -4.19 -15.32 3.50
N THR A 205 -3.52 -14.57 4.39
CA THR A 205 -3.76 -14.65 5.84
C THR A 205 -4.10 -13.29 6.42
N LEU A 206 -5.14 -13.25 7.26
CA LEU A 206 -5.54 -12.06 8.01
C LEU A 206 -5.50 -12.38 9.50
N TYR A 207 -4.82 -11.54 10.25
CA TYR A 207 -4.81 -11.58 11.70
C TYR A 207 -5.39 -10.27 12.25
N ARG A 208 -6.01 -10.35 13.42
CA ARG A 208 -6.53 -9.20 14.15
C ARG A 208 -6.22 -9.33 15.63
N LYS A 209 -5.84 -8.22 16.24
CA LYS A 209 -5.82 -8.04 17.69
C LYS A 209 -6.72 -6.86 18.04
N VAL A 210 -7.81 -7.13 18.74
CA VAL A 210 -8.57 -6.07 19.39
C VAL A 210 -7.76 -5.63 20.60
N ARG A 211 -7.53 -4.33 20.81
CA ARG A 211 -6.59 -3.85 21.84
C ARG A 211 -7.00 -4.23 23.27
N THR A 212 -8.29 -4.46 23.50
CA THR A 212 -8.83 -4.94 24.79
C THR A 212 -8.65 -6.45 24.98
N GLU A 213 -8.33 -7.19 23.92
CA GLU A 213 -8.05 -8.62 23.94
C GLU A 213 -6.54 -8.87 24.09
N LYS A 214 -6.18 -9.95 24.78
CA LYS A 214 -4.77 -10.34 24.95
C LYS A 214 -4.20 -11.01 23.71
N ASP A 215 -5.03 -11.78 23.01
CA ASP A 215 -4.58 -12.72 21.99
C ASP A 215 -4.85 -12.23 20.57
N TRP A 216 -3.96 -12.60 19.67
CA TRP A 216 -4.21 -12.49 18.24
C TRP A 216 -5.22 -13.56 17.81
N LYS A 217 -6.03 -13.20 16.82
CA LYS A 217 -6.94 -14.12 16.15
C LYS A 217 -6.65 -14.13 14.65
N LYS A 218 -6.65 -15.31 14.04
CA LYS A 218 -6.62 -15.49 12.59
C LYS A 218 -8.05 -15.56 12.07
N TYR A 219 -8.32 -14.89 10.96
CA TYR A 219 -9.62 -15.00 10.29
C TYR A 219 -9.67 -16.28 9.46
N ASN A 220 -10.66 -17.14 9.73
CA ASN A 220 -11.02 -18.27 8.89
C ASN A 220 -12.11 -17.82 7.91
N ARG A 221 -11.77 -17.80 6.61
CA ARG A 221 -12.69 -17.39 5.54
C ARG A 221 -13.79 -18.42 5.26
N ASP A 222 -13.51 -19.69 5.48
CA ASP A 222 -14.45 -20.78 5.19
C ASP A 222 -15.60 -20.81 6.19
N THR A 223 -15.33 -20.41 7.43
CA THR A 223 -16.32 -20.43 8.52
C THR A 223 -16.78 -19.04 8.95
N ASP A 224 -16.28 -17.96 8.33
CA ASP A 224 -16.49 -16.56 8.73
C ASP A 224 -16.27 -16.33 10.24
N GLN A 225 -15.15 -16.84 10.77
CA GLN A 225 -14.86 -16.78 12.21
C GLN A 225 -13.43 -16.37 12.51
N TRP A 226 -13.26 -15.71 13.66
CA TRP A 226 -11.95 -15.39 14.24
C TRP A 226 -11.53 -16.50 15.20
N VAL A 227 -10.38 -17.13 14.92
CA VAL A 227 -9.83 -18.23 15.73
C VAL A 227 -8.57 -17.75 16.44
N THR A 228 -8.52 -17.90 17.76
CA THR A 228 -7.34 -17.57 18.57
C THR A 228 -6.13 -18.35 18.09
N VAL A 229 -4.98 -17.69 17.97
CA VAL A 229 -3.71 -18.33 17.59
C VAL A 229 -2.72 -18.35 18.75
N PRO A 230 -1.74 -19.28 18.76
CA PRO A 230 -0.70 -19.31 19.78
C PRO A 230 0.05 -17.99 19.90
N LYS A 231 0.46 -17.64 21.13
CA LYS A 231 1.31 -16.47 21.40
C LYS A 231 2.59 -16.54 20.55
N GLY A 232 2.97 -15.42 19.94
CA GLY A 232 4.15 -15.34 19.07
C GLY A 232 3.89 -15.69 17.59
N THR A 233 2.66 -16.07 17.22
CA THR A 233 2.31 -16.30 15.79
C THR A 233 2.47 -15.04 14.94
N VAL A 234 2.04 -13.90 15.47
CA VAL A 234 2.20 -12.58 14.86
C VAL A 234 3.28 -11.82 15.63
N PRO A 235 4.35 -11.32 14.98
CA PRO A 235 5.37 -10.52 15.66
C PRO A 235 4.77 -9.22 16.25
N GLU A 236 5.23 -8.81 17.43
CA GLU A 236 4.81 -7.55 18.06
C GLU A 236 5.99 -6.63 18.38
N ASN A 237 7.17 -7.05 17.93
CA ASN A 237 8.46 -6.43 18.22
C ASN A 237 8.67 -5.16 17.40
#